data_AF-A0A6A8GEE3-F1
#
_entry.id   AF-A0A6A8GEE3-F1
#
_cell.length_a   1.000
_cell.length_b   1.000
_cell.length_c   1.000
_cell.angle_alpha   90.00
_cell.angle_beta   90.00
_cell.angle_gamma   90.00
#
_symmetry.space_group_name_H-M   'P 1'
#
loop_
_entity.id
_entity.type
_entity.pdbx_description
1 polymer ?
#
loop_
_entity_poly.entity_id
_entity_poly.type
_entity_poly.pdbx_seq_one_letter_code
_entity_poly.pdbx_strand_id
1 'polypeptide(L)' 'MRVIHPPDHRPCYQCSARADVVIARGHQMWYSCWECASPLLEHGGVIVAGELGKARRNRG' A
#
# COMPACT_ATOMS: atom_id res chain seq x y z
N MET A 1 8.09 3.01 19.53
CA MET A 1 7.65 3.04 18.11
C MET A 1 8.21 1.79 17.45
N ARG A 2 7.37 0.86 16.96
CA ARG A 2 7.83 -0.40 16.35
C ARG A 2 7.58 -0.29 14.84
N VAL A 3 8.65 -0.29 14.06
CA VAL A 3 8.56 -0.28 12.60
C VAL A 3 8.11 -1.67 12.16
N ILE A 4 6.88 -1.79 11.69
CA ILE A 4 6.37 -3.01 11.08
C ILE A 4 6.87 -2.99 9.64
N HIS A 5 7.85 -3.83 9.30
CA HIS A 5 8.19 -4.09 7.91
C HIS A 5 7.03 -4.88 7.31
N PRO A 6 6.23 -4.30 6.40
CA PRO A 6 5.18 -5.05 5.76
C PRO A 6 5.81 -6.20 4.95
N PRO A 7 5.16 -7.38 4.89
CA PRO A 7 5.61 -8.45 4.00
C PRO A 7 5.75 -7.92 2.57
N ASP A 8 6.81 -8.30 1.86
CA ASP A 8 7.15 -7.87 0.49
C ASP A 8 6.00 -8.02 -0.54
N HIS A 9 4.96 -8.81 -0.19
CA HIS A 9 3.85 -9.18 -1.05
C HIS A 9 2.52 -9.20 -0.29
N ARG A 10 2.04 -8.04 0.16
CA ARG A 10 0.66 -7.90 0.63
C ARG A 10 -0.31 -7.84 -0.56
N PRO A 11 -1.44 -8.58 -0.53
CA PRO A 11 -2.46 -8.45 -1.55
C PRO A 11 -3.21 -7.13 -1.39
N CYS A 12 -3.72 -6.61 -2.51
CA CYS A 12 -4.68 -5.53 -2.55
C CYS A 12 -5.94 -5.96 -1.78
N TYR A 13 -6.47 -5.05 -0.96
CA TYR A 13 -7.63 -5.27 -0.11
C TYR A 13 -8.89 -5.70 -0.88
N GLN A 14 -8.98 -5.41 -2.18
CA GLN A 14 -10.17 -5.62 -2.99
C GLN A 14 -10.00 -6.71 -4.05
N CYS A 15 -9.01 -6.58 -4.94
CA CYS A 15 -8.85 -7.50 -6.07
C CYS A 15 -7.87 -8.64 -5.84
N SER A 16 -7.25 -8.72 -4.65
CA SER A 16 -6.19 -9.70 -4.32
C SER A 16 -4.92 -9.63 -5.19
N ALA A 17 -4.84 -8.71 -6.17
CA ALA A 17 -3.62 -8.42 -6.91
C ALA A 17 -2.51 -7.93 -5.97
N ARG A 18 -1.27 -7.80 -6.47
CA ARG A 18 -0.19 -7.22 -5.66
C ARG A 18 -0.52 -5.78 -5.25
N ALA A 19 -0.29 -5.42 -3.99
CA ALA A 19 -0.38 -4.03 -3.57
C ALA A 19 0.85 -3.23 -3.99
N ASP A 20 0.60 -2.02 -4.50
CA ASP A 20 1.62 -1.05 -4.91
C ASP A 20 1.74 0.11 -3.93
N VAL A 21 0.66 0.38 -3.17
CA VAL A 21 0.54 1.51 -2.24
C VAL A 21 -0.10 1.07 -0.93
N VAL A 22 0.21 1.79 0.14
CA VAL A 22 -0.53 1.75 1.40
C VAL A 22 -1.25 3.07 1.57
N ILE A 23 -2.55 2.99 1.80
CA ILE A 23 -3.41 4.15 2.07
C ILE A 23 -3.87 4.07 3.53
N ALA A 24 -3.80 5.18 4.25
CA ALA A 24 -4.27 5.30 5.62
C ALA A 24 -5.44 6.28 5.72
N ARG A 25 -6.39 5.98 6.61
CA ARG A 25 -7.48 6.89 6.99
C ARG A 25 -7.79 6.67 8.48
N GLY A 26 -7.60 7.71 9.29
CA GLY A 26 -7.68 7.59 10.74
C GLY A 26 -6.71 6.52 11.26
N HIS A 27 -7.24 5.50 11.95
CA HIS A 27 -6.44 4.38 12.49
C HIS A 27 -6.39 3.16 11.58
N GLN A 28 -7.00 3.23 10.39
CA GLN A 28 -7.06 2.12 9.44
C GLN A 28 -6.04 2.30 8.32
N MET A 29 -5.52 1.17 7.83
CA MET A 29 -4.56 1.12 6.72
C MET A 29 -4.96 0.01 5.75
N TRP A 30 -4.87 0.29 4.47
CA TRP A 30 -5.17 -0.66 3.39
C TRP A 30 -3.98 -0.76 2.45
N TYR A 31 -3.62 -2.00 2.13
CA TYR A 31 -2.73 -2.31 1.02
C TYR A 31 -3.58 -2.31 -0.26
N SER A 32 -3.22 -1.52 -1.26
CA SER A 32 -3.98 -1.39 -2.50
C SER A 32 -3.06 -1.42 -3.72
N CYS A 33 -3.57 -1.93 -4.84
CA CYS A 33 -3.02 -1.56 -6.16
C CYS A 33 -3.54 -0.16 -6.54
N TRP A 34 -2.95 0.45 -7.57
CA TRP A 34 -3.39 1.75 -8.05
C TRP A 34 -4.83 1.76 -8.57
N GLU A 35 -5.30 0.67 -9.18
CA GLU A 35 -6.66 0.56 -9.72
C GLU A 35 -7.72 0.60 -8.62
N CYS A 36 -7.45 -0.02 -7.46
CA CYS A 36 -8.36 0.00 -6.31
C CYS A 36 -8.08 1.15 -5.33
N ALA A 37 -7.09 2.00 -5.59
CA ALA A 37 -6.71 3.08 -4.68
C ALA A 37 -7.69 4.25 -4.72
N SER A 38 -8.28 4.55 -5.88
CA SER A 38 -9.10 5.76 -6.08
C SER A 38 -10.24 5.91 -5.07
N PRO A 39 -11.08 4.88 -4.79
CA PRO A 39 -12.16 5.02 -3.82
C PRO A 39 -11.64 5.35 -2.42
N LEU A 40 -10.52 4.75 -2.00
CA LEU A 40 -9.92 5.03 -0.68
C LEU A 40 -9.44 6.49 -0.58
N LEU A 41 -8.87 7.03 -1.66
CA LEU A 41 -8.40 8.42 -1.73
C LEU A 41 -9.57 9.42 -1.76
N GLU A 42 -10.61 9.14 -2.55
CA GLU A 42 -11.83 9.96 -2.64
C GLU A 42 -12.55 10.05 -1.29
N HIS A 43 -12.48 9.00 -0.48
CA HIS A 43 -13.02 8.99 0.89
C HIS A 43 -12.09 9.62 1.95
N GLY A 44 -11.05 10.35 1.52
CA GLY A 44 -10.13 11.08 2.40
C GLY A 44 -8.97 10.23 2.93
N GLY A 45 -8.68 9.10 2.29
CA GLY A 45 -7.46 8.35 2.53
C GLY A 45 -6.23 9.08 2.00
N VAL A 46 -5.08 8.87 2.65
CA VAL A 46 -3.79 9.43 2.23
C VAL A 46 -2.80 8.32 1.96
N ILE A 47 -1.97 8.47 0.93
CA ILE A 47 -0.90 7.53 0.62
C ILE A 47 0.20 7.69 1.68
N VAL A 48 0.51 6.62 2.41
CA VAL A 48 1.55 6.60 3.45
C VAL A 48 2.78 5.78 3.05
N ALA A 49 2.65 4.94 2.03
CA ALA A 49 3.76 4.26 1.38
C ALA A 49 3.39 3.97 -0.08
N GLY A 50 4.36 4.05 -0.99
CA GLY A 50 4.18 3.77 -2.40
C GLY A 50 5.31 2.92 -2.95
N GLU A 51 5.09 2.39 -4.17
CA GLU A 51 6.05 1.55 -4.89
C GLU A 51 6.56 0.35 -4.08
N LEU A 52 5.65 -0.31 -3.35
CA LEU A 52 5.96 -1.41 -2.42
C LEU A 52 6.68 -2.61 -3.08
N GLY A 53 6.72 -2.66 -4.42
CA GLY A 53 7.46 -3.67 -5.18
C GLY A 53 8.72 -3.22 -5.89
N LYS A 54 9.06 -1.93 -5.91
CA LYS A 54 10.25 -1.43 -6.63
C LYS A 54 11.52 -1.37 -5.77
N ALA A 55 11.42 -1.53 -4.46
CA ALA A 55 12.54 -1.35 -3.51
C ALA A 55 13.68 -2.40 -3.59
N ARG A 56 13.67 -3.34 -4.56
CA ARG A 56 14.66 -4.42 -4.66
C ARG A 56 15.48 -4.46 -5.97
N ARG A 57 15.74 -3.32 -6.61
CA ARG A 57 16.68 -3.25 -7.76
C ARG A 57 17.97 -2.45 -7.55
N ASN A 58 18.26 -1.92 -6.36
CA ASN A 58 19.55 -1.28 -6.05
C ASN A 58 20.36 -2.05 -5.00
N ARG A 59 20.75 -3.28 -5.31
CA ARG A 59 22.01 -3.87 -4.83
C ARG A 59 22.82 -4.24 -6.07
N GLY A 60 23.44 -3.23 -6.67
CA GLY A 60 24.51 -3.35 -7.66
C GLY A 60 25.72 -2.63 -7.09
#